data_AF-J2GDK7-F1
#
_entry.id   AF-J2GDK7-F1
#
_cell.length_a   1.000
_cell.length_b   1.000
_cell.length_c   1.000
_cell.angle_alpha   90.00
_cell.angle_beta   90.00
_cell.angle_gamma   90.00
#
_symmetry.space_group_name_H-M   'P 1'
#
loop_
_entity.id
_entity.type
_entity.pdbx_description
1 polymer ?
#
loop_
_entity_poly.entity_id
_entity_poly.type
_entity_poly.pdbx_seq_one_letter_code
_entity_poly.pdbx_strand_id
1 'polypeptide(L)'
;AAVALTNLSGSPAAALAHGTFHCIENRPAKSTHVMYKEYDLLTDRLHEYAGEYGSMEGIHLQVSVDAGTLIVTVDHSDSFSLKAIDEDVFLANVEGSDQTVRFIRDGSQTVIRMMGSYRQIPKRV
;
A
#
# COMPACT_ATOMS: atom_id res chain seq x y z
N ALA A 1 -2.54 19.98 -17.48
CA ALA A 1 -3.27 18.80 -16.95
C ALA A 1 -3.17 17.67 -17.95
N ALA A 2 -3.19 16.41 -17.51
CA ALA A 2 -3.17 15.23 -18.37
C ALA A 2 -4.39 14.37 -18.03
N VAL A 3 -4.98 13.73 -19.05
CA VAL A 3 -6.09 12.79 -18.90
C VAL A 3 -5.71 11.51 -19.62
N ALA A 4 -5.74 10.39 -18.91
CA ALA A 4 -5.53 9.06 -19.48
C ALA A 4 -6.81 8.24 -19.29
N LEU A 5 -7.31 7.66 -20.39
CA LEU A 5 -8.49 6.80 -20.40
C LEU A 5 -8.07 5.42 -20.89
N THR A 6 -8.51 4.37 -20.18
CA THR A 6 -8.16 2.99 -20.49
C THR A 6 -9.41 2.14 -20.53
N ASN A 7 -9.47 1.16 -21.44
CA ASN A 7 -10.59 0.22 -21.58
C ASN A 7 -10.23 -1.21 -21.12
N LEU A 8 -9.06 -1.39 -20.51
CA LEU A 8 -8.60 -2.65 -19.95
C LEU A 8 -8.60 -2.57 -18.42
N SER A 9 -9.13 -3.61 -17.77
CA SER A 9 -9.06 -3.76 -16.31
C SER A 9 -7.59 -3.83 -15.86
N GLY A 10 -7.27 -3.20 -14.73
CA GLY A 10 -5.91 -3.14 -14.19
C GLY A 10 -4.91 -2.32 -15.02
N SER A 11 -5.39 -1.56 -16.02
CA SER A 11 -4.51 -0.70 -16.80
C SER A 11 -4.01 0.48 -15.95
N PRO A 12 -2.70 0.79 -15.96
CA PRO A 12 -2.12 1.77 -15.05
C PRO A 12 -2.31 3.20 -15.58
N ALA A 13 -3.55 3.65 -15.71
CA ALA A 13 -3.92 4.96 -16.26
C ALA A 13 -3.18 6.12 -15.55
N ALA A 14 -3.03 6.03 -14.23
CA ALA A 14 -2.27 7.01 -13.45
C ALA A 14 -0.79 7.04 -13.85
N ALA A 15 -0.14 5.87 -13.98
CA ALA A 15 1.26 5.79 -14.39
C ALA A 15 1.48 6.33 -15.82
N LEU A 16 0.53 6.08 -16.73
CA LEU A 16 0.57 6.64 -18.10
C LEU A 16 0.50 8.17 -18.08
N ALA A 17 -0.42 8.74 -17.29
CA ALA A 17 -0.54 10.19 -17.14
C ALA A 17 0.71 10.81 -16.50
N HIS A 18 1.24 10.22 -15.42
CA HIS A 18 2.47 10.70 -14.78
C HIS A 18 3.70 10.58 -15.68
N GLY A 19 3.86 9.46 -16.36
CA GLY A 19 4.98 9.24 -17.29
C GLY A 19 5.00 10.25 -18.43
N THR A 20 3.82 10.70 -18.89
CA THR A 20 3.71 11.76 -19.90
C THR A 20 4.31 13.08 -19.39
N PHE A 21 4.02 13.48 -18.14
CA PHE A 21 4.64 14.66 -17.54
C PHE A 21 6.15 14.53 -17.40
N HIS A 22 6.63 13.37 -16.93
CA HIS A 22 8.07 13.13 -16.81
C HIS A 22 8.78 13.25 -18.16
N CYS A 23 8.22 12.67 -19.23
CA CYS A 23 8.80 12.79 -20.57
C CYS A 23 8.82 14.25 -21.06
N ILE A 24 7.77 15.04 -20.81
CA ILE A 24 7.73 16.48 -21.15
C ILE A 24 8.83 17.25 -20.41
N GLU A 25 9.15 16.85 -19.18
CA GLU A 25 10.24 17.41 -18.37
C GLU A 25 11.64 16.87 -18.74
N ASN A 26 11.77 16.06 -19.81
CA ASN A 26 13.00 15.35 -20.18
C ASN A 26 13.53 14.41 -19.09
N ARG A 27 12.63 13.81 -18.30
CA ARG A 27 12.91 12.79 -17.30
C ARG A 27 12.47 11.42 -17.81
N PRO A 28 13.04 10.31 -17.30
CA PRO A 28 12.55 8.97 -17.63
C PRO A 28 11.06 8.81 -17.32
N ALA A 29 10.29 8.13 -18.18
CA ALA A 29 8.85 7.92 -18.00
C ALA A 29 8.49 7.32 -16.63
N LYS A 30 9.36 6.43 -16.10
CA LYS A 30 9.20 5.77 -14.79
C LYS A 30 9.75 6.59 -13.61
N SER A 31 10.06 7.88 -13.81
CA SER A 31 10.47 8.75 -12.71
C SER A 31 9.36 8.87 -11.67
N THR A 32 9.68 9.34 -10.48
CA THR A 32 8.72 9.81 -9.49
C THR A 32 9.09 11.21 -9.02
N HIS A 33 8.10 12.01 -8.67
CA HIS A 33 8.27 13.29 -7.98
C HIS A 33 8.05 13.14 -6.46
N VAL A 34 7.61 11.97 -6.03
CA VAL A 34 7.39 11.65 -4.62
C VAL A 34 8.66 11.05 -4.05
N MET A 35 9.17 11.64 -2.98
CA MET A 35 10.27 11.07 -2.20
C MET A 35 9.74 10.62 -0.85
N TYR A 36 9.97 9.36 -0.53
CA TYR A 36 9.71 8.81 0.79
C TYR A 36 11.00 8.82 1.60
N LYS A 37 10.89 9.09 2.90
CA LYS A 37 12.03 8.94 3.81
C LYS A 37 12.30 7.45 3.98
N GLU A 38 13.58 7.10 4.16
CA GLU A 38 13.90 5.80 4.71
C GLU A 38 13.45 5.77 6.16
N TYR A 39 12.67 4.74 6.50
CA TYR A 39 12.17 4.52 7.84
C TYR A 39 12.52 3.08 8.23
N ASP A 40 13.38 2.97 9.24
CA ASP A 40 13.79 1.67 9.76
C ASP A 40 12.82 1.24 10.86
N LEU A 41 11.98 0.27 10.53
CA LEU A 41 11.02 -0.31 11.46
C LEU A 41 11.66 -1.52 12.12
N LEU A 42 11.78 -1.48 13.45
CA LEU A 42 12.28 -2.61 14.24
C LEU A 42 11.48 -3.87 13.92
N THR A 43 12.18 -4.97 13.62
CA THR A 43 11.58 -6.26 13.26
C THR A 43 10.53 -6.73 14.27
N ASP A 44 10.79 -6.50 15.56
CA ASP A 44 9.88 -6.88 16.63
C ASP A 44 8.51 -6.18 16.53
N ARG A 45 8.47 -4.96 15.99
CA ARG A 45 7.22 -4.21 15.78
C ARG A 45 6.42 -4.71 14.57
N LEU A 46 7.04 -5.41 13.62
CA LEU A 46 6.34 -5.92 12.43
C LEU A 46 5.17 -6.85 12.81
N HIS A 47 5.36 -7.65 13.87
CA HIS A 47 4.35 -8.59 14.34
C HIS A 47 3.10 -7.90 14.89
N GLU A 48 3.16 -6.64 15.30
CA GLU A 48 1.99 -5.88 15.75
C GLU A 48 0.97 -5.65 14.62
N TYR A 49 1.46 -5.55 13.38
CA TYR A 49 0.63 -5.35 12.19
C TYR A 49 0.09 -6.65 11.61
N ALA A 50 0.70 -7.79 11.92
CA ALA A 50 0.24 -9.09 11.44
C ALA A 50 -1.15 -9.44 11.99
N GLY A 51 -1.94 -10.14 11.18
CA GLY A 51 -3.29 -10.58 11.53
C GLY A 51 -4.25 -10.54 10.36
N GLU A 52 -5.49 -10.93 10.63
CA GLU A 52 -6.58 -10.86 9.67
C GLU A 52 -7.23 -9.48 9.72
N TYR A 53 -7.55 -8.94 8.54
CA TYR A 53 -8.31 -7.71 8.39
C TYR A 53 -9.49 -8.02 7.48
N GLY A 54 -10.67 -7.52 7.83
CA GLY A 54 -11.83 -7.73 6.99
C GLY A 54 -12.93 -6.72 7.21
N SER A 55 -13.68 -6.45 6.16
CA SER A 55 -14.88 -5.62 6.20
C SER A 55 -16.14 -6.51 6.11
N MET A 56 -17.29 -5.94 6.47
CA MET A 56 -18.59 -6.59 6.26
C MET A 56 -18.98 -6.68 4.77
N GLU A 57 -18.23 -6.00 3.89
CA GLU A 57 -18.46 -5.93 2.44
C GLU A 57 -17.74 -7.04 1.66
N GLY A 58 -17.14 -8.02 2.36
CA GLY A 58 -16.55 -9.21 1.77
C GLY A 58 -15.06 -9.15 1.48
N ILE A 59 -14.38 -8.03 1.76
CA ILE A 59 -12.91 -7.95 1.67
C ILE A 59 -12.29 -8.75 2.81
N HIS A 60 -11.38 -9.67 2.48
CA HIS A 60 -10.52 -10.36 3.44
C HIS A 60 -9.04 -10.19 3.10
N LEU A 61 -8.28 -9.69 4.07
CA LEU A 61 -6.85 -9.45 3.93
C LEU A 61 -6.12 -10.17 5.06
N GLN A 62 -5.13 -10.98 4.70
CA GLN A 62 -4.18 -11.55 5.66
C GLN A 62 -2.90 -10.74 5.61
N VAL A 63 -2.48 -10.19 6.76
CA VAL A 63 -1.16 -9.58 6.90
C VAL A 63 -0.25 -10.55 7.64
N SER A 64 0.90 -10.85 7.05
CA SER A 64 1.94 -11.72 7.64
C SER A 64 3.30 -11.04 7.59
N VAL A 65 4.25 -11.55 8.39
CA VAL A 65 5.66 -11.16 8.31
C VAL A 65 6.39 -12.27 7.59
N ASP A 66 7.08 -11.95 6.49
CA ASP A 66 7.98 -12.85 5.78
C ASP A 66 9.33 -12.17 5.57
N ALA A 67 10.41 -12.85 5.96
CA ALA A 67 11.79 -12.34 5.88
C ALA A 67 11.98 -10.87 6.34
N GLY A 68 11.27 -10.44 7.40
CA GLY A 68 11.35 -9.08 7.92
C GLY A 68 10.57 -8.03 7.11
N THR A 69 9.67 -8.46 6.23
CA THR A 69 8.78 -7.60 5.45
C THR A 69 7.33 -7.97 5.71
N LEU A 70 6.43 -6.98 5.74
CA LEU A 70 5.00 -7.25 5.80
C LEU A 70 4.49 -7.66 4.41
N ILE A 71 3.78 -8.78 4.35
CA ILE A 71 3.10 -9.26 3.15
C ILE A 71 1.60 -9.17 3.41
N VAL A 72 0.87 -8.57 2.46
CA VAL A 72 -0.60 -8.56 2.47
C VAL A 72 -1.09 -9.53 1.40
N THR A 73 -1.94 -10.46 1.78
CA THR A 73 -2.63 -11.38 0.86
C THR A 73 -4.11 -11.03 0.80
N VAL A 74 -4.64 -10.83 -0.41
CA VAL A 74 -6.05 -10.53 -0.69
C VAL A 74 -6.78 -11.82 -1.06
N ASP A 75 -7.86 -12.15 -0.35
CA ASP A 75 -8.76 -13.28 -0.64
C ASP A 75 -8.02 -14.61 -0.94
N HIS A 76 -6.86 -14.82 -0.30
CA HIS A 76 -5.97 -15.98 -0.46
C HIS A 76 -5.31 -16.19 -1.84
N SER A 77 -5.34 -15.21 -2.74
CA SER A 77 -4.72 -15.32 -4.08
C SER A 77 -3.56 -14.34 -4.26
N ASP A 78 -3.86 -13.05 -4.32
CA ASP A 78 -2.88 -12.03 -4.71
C ASP A 78 -2.15 -11.51 -3.48
N SER A 79 -0.84 -11.28 -3.60
CA SER A 79 -0.05 -10.74 -2.51
C SER A 79 0.86 -9.61 -2.95
N PHE A 80 1.12 -8.69 -2.02
CA PHE A 80 2.04 -7.59 -2.21
C PHE A 80 2.79 -7.27 -0.91
N SER A 81 4.03 -6.82 -1.05
CA SER A 81 4.87 -6.41 0.07
C SER A 81 4.60 -4.97 0.48
N LEU A 82 4.74 -4.68 1.78
CA LEU A 82 4.69 -3.33 2.34
C LEU A 82 6.09 -2.88 2.77
N LYS A 83 6.51 -1.73 2.26
CA LYS A 83 7.75 -1.06 2.68
C LYS A 83 7.41 0.07 3.65
N ALA A 84 7.97 0.06 4.87
CA ALA A 84 7.75 1.13 5.82
C ALA A 84 8.37 2.45 5.31
N ILE A 85 7.63 3.55 5.47
CA ILE A 85 8.03 4.90 5.04
C ILE A 85 7.81 5.96 6.13
N ASP A 86 7.07 5.62 7.19
CA ASP A 86 6.89 6.39 8.42
C ASP A 86 6.32 5.47 9.52
N GLU A 87 6.11 5.99 10.73
CA GLU A 87 5.42 5.26 11.78
C GLU A 87 4.00 4.86 11.35
N ASP A 88 3.72 3.56 11.38
CA ASP A 88 2.46 2.94 10.94
C ASP A 88 2.06 3.23 9.48
N VAL A 89 2.96 3.81 8.67
CA VAL A 89 2.71 4.11 7.24
C VAL A 89 3.67 3.33 6.36
N PHE A 90 3.08 2.67 5.38
CA PHE A 90 3.76 1.78 4.46
C PHE A 90 3.41 2.13 3.02
N LEU A 91 4.30 1.74 2.11
CA LEU A 91 4.12 1.83 0.67
C LEU A 91 3.90 0.43 0.11
N ALA A 92 2.85 0.28 -0.70
CA ALA A 92 2.58 -0.90 -1.52
C ALA A 92 2.68 -0.49 -2.99
N ASN A 93 3.20 -1.38 -3.84
CA ASN A 93 3.03 -1.22 -5.29
C ASN A 93 1.93 -2.18 -5.74
N VAL A 94 0.80 -1.64 -6.19
CA VAL A 94 -0.36 -2.41 -6.64
C VAL A 94 -0.64 -2.03 -8.09
N GLU A 95 -0.57 -3.02 -8.98
CA GLU A 95 -0.78 -2.83 -10.43
C GLU A 95 0.10 -1.72 -11.04
N GLY A 96 1.33 -1.57 -10.55
CA GLY A 96 2.27 -0.54 -11.03
C GLY A 96 2.00 0.87 -10.51
N SER A 97 1.06 1.03 -9.57
CA SER A 97 0.84 2.28 -8.84
C SER A 97 1.29 2.12 -7.40
N ASP A 98 2.11 3.07 -6.94
CA ASP A 98 2.43 3.20 -5.53
C ASP A 98 1.20 3.69 -4.77
N GLN A 99 0.87 3.01 -3.67
CA GLN A 99 -0.23 3.32 -2.78
C GLN A 99 0.25 3.31 -1.33
N THR A 100 -0.22 4.29 -0.55
CA THR A 100 0.06 4.32 0.89
C THR A 100 -0.94 3.46 1.63
N VAL A 101 -0.42 2.59 2.50
CA VAL A 101 -1.17 1.83 3.49
C VAL A 101 -0.86 2.40 4.86
N ARG A 102 -1.88 2.67 5.68
CA ARG A 102 -1.70 3.17 7.04
C ARG A 102 -2.39 2.26 8.04
N PHE A 103 -1.66 1.79 9.04
CA PHE A 103 -2.25 1.13 10.19
C PHE A 103 -2.72 2.18 11.19
N ILE A 104 -3.86 1.92 11.82
CA ILE A 104 -4.49 2.83 12.79
C ILE A 104 -4.52 2.11 14.13
N ARG A 105 -3.99 2.80 15.15
CA ARG A 105 -4.00 2.33 16.53
C ARG A 105 -5.13 2.96 17.33
N ASP A 106 -5.55 2.26 18.38
CA ASP A 106 -6.46 2.80 19.38
C ASP A 106 -5.70 3.53 20.51
N GLY A 107 -6.42 3.96 21.55
CA GLY A 107 -5.84 4.63 22.71
C GLY A 107 -4.88 3.77 23.53
N SER A 108 -4.87 2.45 23.33
CA SER A 108 -3.96 1.49 23.98
C SER A 108 -2.70 1.20 23.16
N GLN A 109 -2.51 1.88 22.03
CA GLN A 109 -1.45 1.61 21.04
C GLN A 109 -1.61 0.28 20.30
N THR A 110 -2.80 -0.34 20.34
CA THR A 110 -3.07 -1.58 19.61
C THR A 110 -3.52 -1.27 18.19
N VAL A 111 -2.94 -1.93 17.18
CA VAL A 111 -3.39 -1.81 15.78
C VAL A 111 -4.79 -2.42 15.65
N ILE A 112 -5.77 -1.59 15.29
CA ILE A 112 -7.18 -2.00 15.18
C ILE A 112 -7.72 -1.95 13.76
N ARG A 113 -7.04 -1.24 12.84
CA ARG A 113 -7.48 -1.11 11.44
C ARG A 113 -6.29 -0.92 10.51
N MET A 114 -6.51 -1.25 9.25
CA MET A 114 -5.66 -0.87 8.13
C MET A 114 -6.43 0.02 7.17
N MET A 115 -5.79 1.06 6.65
CA MET A 115 -6.36 1.99 5.69
C MET A 115 -5.58 1.92 4.37
N GLY A 116 -6.29 1.78 3.26
CA GLY A 116 -5.73 1.73 1.91
C GLY A 116 -6.85 1.92 0.88
N SER A 117 -6.52 2.48 -0.29
CA SER A 117 -7.51 2.75 -1.36
C SER A 117 -8.76 3.48 -0.88
N TYR A 118 -8.60 4.46 0.03
CA TYR A 118 -9.67 5.24 0.66
C TYR A 118 -10.67 4.44 1.52
N ARG A 119 -10.34 3.20 1.90
CA ARG A 119 -11.13 2.34 2.80
C ARG A 119 -10.41 2.14 4.12
N GLN A 120 -11.18 1.96 5.19
CA GLN A 120 -10.68 1.45 6.47
C GLN A 120 -11.20 0.03 6.69
N ILE A 121 -10.28 -0.89 6.97
CA ILE A 121 -10.54 -2.32 7.09
C ILE A 121 -10.18 -2.71 8.52
N PRO A 122 -11.17 -3.06 9.37
CA PRO A 122 -10.93 -3.49 10.74
C PRO A 122 -10.04 -4.73 10.82
N LYS A 123 -9.16 -4.77 11.82
CA LYS A 123 -8.46 -5.98 12.23
C LYS A 123 -9.48 -6.91 12.90
N ARG A 124 -9.53 -8.17 12.49
CA ARG A 124 -10.32 -9.21 13.16
C ARG A 124 -9.56 -9.63 14.42
N VAL A 125 -10.30 -9.76 15.52
CA VAL A 125 -9.79 -10.12 16.85
C VAL A 125 -9.11 -11.48 16.81
#